data_AF-A0A660VV63-F1
#
_entry.id   AF-A0A660VV63-F1
#
_cell.length_a   1.000
_cell.length_b   1.000
_cell.length_c   1.000
_cell.angle_alpha   90.00
_cell.angle_beta   90.00
_cell.angle_gamma   90.00
#
_symmetry.space_group_name_H-M   'P 1'
#
loop_
_entity.id
_entity.type
_entity.pdbx_description
1 polymer ?
#
loop_
_entity_poly.entity_id
_entity_poly.type
_entity_poly.pdbx_seq_one_letter_code
_entity_poly.pdbx_strand_id
1 'polypeptide(L)'
;MPCSLRPLLVVLLLALAPACLVAPPQVKVKAQMGVVRADSPHAAQRVAGLLDKLAPQVHALLPDTRRAPVEVWVQRQLAIYSHWEVSAEVPAFTIEGVGRIHMLEASPRELSAALGHELVHALLGESWEPLPAVAEEGLADWVQEQLNPELASSLRADHLAKASAAFDGLALGLWMPARSGTRQVARFTFLGRPEDSEPLPPPSVAIRSSGDDGGSFWKPYQVSVSDPRLYGLGYLLVARIVERHGVAGLHSLCLRATREGHSEVPSEWLLEQAGLNDDASAWRAAIAARFGSTELMALGRTLVPFLVELVTDELRPRVNARSGDEFLWRYHPRLGLEGAETRVSLARVPDMQRALRRVWPRQRVRGAAVLAAR
;
A
#
# COMPACT_ATOMS: atom_id res chain seq x y z
N MET A 1 29.92 -21.93 54.01
CA MET A 1 28.48 -21.70 53.74
C MET A 1 28.37 -20.61 52.68
N PRO A 2 28.13 -20.93 51.40
CA PRO A 2 27.94 -19.92 50.37
C PRO A 2 26.52 -19.34 50.47
N CYS A 3 26.40 -18.08 50.88
CA CYS A 3 25.14 -17.32 50.80
C CYS A 3 24.67 -17.23 49.35
N SER A 4 23.48 -17.77 49.08
CA SER A 4 22.84 -17.79 47.76
C SER A 4 22.45 -16.37 47.33
N LEU A 5 23.30 -15.72 46.52
CA LEU A 5 23.02 -14.44 45.85
C LEU A 5 22.12 -14.60 44.61
N ARG A 6 21.81 -15.83 44.19
CA ARG A 6 21.02 -16.16 42.99
C ARG A 6 19.56 -15.67 43.01
N PRO A 7 18.76 -15.79 44.10
CA PRO A 7 17.37 -15.36 44.08
C PRO A 7 17.21 -13.83 43.97
N LEU A 8 18.15 -13.05 44.52
CA LEU A 8 18.09 -11.58 44.44
C LEU A 8 18.37 -11.08 43.01
N LEU A 9 19.27 -11.74 42.28
CA LEU A 9 19.60 -11.41 40.89
C LEU A 9 18.41 -11.71 39.95
N VAL A 10 17.69 -12.82 40.18
CA VAL A 10 16.50 -13.19 39.38
C VAL A 10 15.35 -12.21 39.59
N VAL A 11 15.11 -11.77 40.83
CA VAL A 11 14.08 -10.76 41.13
C VAL A 11 14.44 -9.40 40.52
N LEU A 12 15.72 -9.00 40.55
CA LEU A 12 16.17 -7.74 39.93
C LEU A 12 16.05 -7.78 38.40
N LEU A 13 16.40 -8.91 37.76
CA LEU A 13 16.25 -9.10 36.31
C LEU A 13 14.77 -9.13 35.87
N LEU A 14 13.88 -9.74 36.67
CA LEU A 14 12.43 -9.72 36.42
C LEU A 14 11.80 -8.34 36.63
N ALA A 15 12.35 -7.52 37.54
CA ALA A 15 11.89 -6.15 37.77
C ALA A 15 12.35 -5.16 36.68
N LEU A 16 13.48 -5.45 36.00
CA LEU A 16 14.01 -4.59 34.92
C LEU A 16 13.45 -4.94 33.53
N ALA A 17 12.95 -6.16 33.32
CA ALA A 17 12.36 -6.57 32.03
C ALA A 17 11.15 -5.72 31.55
N PRO A 18 10.20 -5.28 32.41
CA PRO A 18 9.09 -4.43 31.95
C PRO A 18 9.50 -2.98 31.65
N ALA A 19 10.72 -2.55 31.99
CA ALA A 19 11.19 -1.19 31.72
C ALA A 19 11.47 -0.92 30.22
N CYS A 20 11.46 -1.95 29.38
CA CYS A 20 11.75 -1.83 27.96
C CYS A 20 10.50 -1.64 27.09
N LEU A 21 9.28 -1.94 27.56
CA LEU A 21 8.06 -1.79 26.75
C LEU A 21 7.54 -0.36 26.79
N VAL A 22 7.05 0.14 25.66
CA VAL A 22 6.34 1.43 25.64
C VAL A 22 5.10 1.32 26.53
N ALA A 23 4.94 2.27 27.45
CA ALA A 23 3.76 2.33 28.29
C ALA A 23 2.50 2.53 27.43
N PRO A 24 1.37 1.88 27.75
CA PRO A 24 0.13 2.09 27.02
C PRO A 24 -0.25 3.58 27.05
N PRO A 25 -0.79 4.14 25.96
CA PRO A 25 -1.30 5.51 25.98
C PRO A 25 -2.35 5.70 27.07
N GLN A 26 -2.35 6.89 27.69
CA GLN A 26 -3.05 7.13 28.95
C GLN A 26 -4.57 7.14 28.81
N VAL A 27 -5.09 7.66 27.69
CA VAL A 27 -6.53 7.73 27.47
C VAL A 27 -7.03 6.40 26.95
N LYS A 28 -8.10 5.88 27.55
CA LYS A 28 -8.74 4.62 27.18
C LYS A 28 -10.20 4.87 26.84
N VAL A 29 -10.62 4.50 25.63
CA VAL A 29 -12.01 4.53 25.18
C VAL A 29 -12.45 3.10 24.87
N LYS A 30 -13.63 2.71 25.34
CA LYS A 30 -14.22 1.41 25.04
C LYS A 30 -14.95 1.49 23.70
N ALA A 31 -14.71 0.50 22.84
CA ALA A 31 -15.44 0.24 21.61
C ALA A 31 -16.29 -1.02 21.79
N GLN A 32 -17.22 -1.31 20.88
CA GLN A 32 -17.98 -2.56 20.87
C GLN A 32 -17.06 -3.76 20.62
N MET A 33 -16.09 -3.59 19.73
CA MET A 33 -15.16 -4.66 19.30
C MET A 33 -13.84 -4.68 20.09
N GLY A 34 -13.72 -3.86 21.15
CA GLY A 34 -12.54 -3.88 22.01
C GLY A 34 -12.24 -2.55 22.70
N VAL A 35 -10.99 -2.14 22.68
CA VAL A 35 -10.49 -0.94 23.40
C VAL A 35 -9.55 -0.16 22.51
N VAL A 36 -9.69 1.16 22.52
CA VAL A 36 -8.74 2.08 21.88
C VAL A 36 -8.03 2.92 22.92
N ARG A 37 -6.72 3.06 22.77
CA ARG A 37 -5.87 3.91 23.60
C ARG A 37 -5.18 4.97 22.76
N ALA A 38 -5.10 6.19 23.28
CA ALA A 38 -4.34 7.28 22.65
C ALA A 38 -3.85 8.29 23.70
N ASP A 39 -3.02 9.24 23.26
CA ASP A 39 -2.59 10.37 24.11
C ASP A 39 -3.65 11.47 24.23
N SER A 40 -4.70 11.43 23.41
CA SER A 40 -5.81 12.39 23.47
C SER A 40 -7.19 11.70 23.42
N PRO A 41 -8.19 12.24 24.14
CA PRO A 41 -9.57 11.71 24.07
C PRO A 41 -10.15 11.73 22.66
N HIS A 42 -9.84 12.77 21.88
CA HIS A 42 -10.36 12.91 20.53
C HIS A 42 -9.77 11.86 19.57
N ALA A 43 -8.48 11.56 19.64
CA ALA A 43 -7.87 10.50 18.85
C ALA A 43 -8.44 9.12 19.23
N ALA A 44 -8.52 8.82 20.53
CA ALA A 44 -9.08 7.56 21.02
C ALA A 44 -10.55 7.38 20.59
N GLN A 45 -11.38 8.42 20.73
CA GLN A 45 -12.79 8.36 20.34
C GLN A 45 -12.97 8.20 18.82
N ARG A 46 -12.13 8.87 18.02
CA ARG A 46 -12.14 8.75 16.57
C ARG A 46 -11.84 7.32 16.13
N VAL A 47 -10.76 6.74 16.63
CA VAL A 47 -10.36 5.38 16.24
C VAL A 47 -11.31 4.34 16.83
N ALA A 48 -11.92 4.57 18.00
CA ALA A 48 -12.99 3.71 18.51
C ALA A 48 -14.21 3.68 17.57
N GLY A 49 -14.62 4.84 17.03
CA GLY A 49 -15.68 4.91 16.03
C GLY A 49 -15.34 4.20 14.71
N LEU A 50 -14.07 4.26 14.27
CA LEU A 50 -13.60 3.50 13.11
C LEU A 50 -13.60 1.99 13.39
N LEU A 51 -13.11 1.56 14.56
CA LEU A 51 -13.09 0.16 14.97
C LEU A 51 -14.49 -0.45 14.97
N ASP A 52 -15.46 0.24 15.57
CA ASP A 52 -16.87 -0.19 15.59
C ASP A 52 -17.51 -0.24 14.20
N LYS A 53 -17.03 0.59 13.26
CA LYS A 53 -17.48 0.58 11.87
C LYS A 53 -16.85 -0.55 11.06
N LEU A 54 -15.54 -0.75 11.18
CA LEU A 54 -14.75 -1.57 10.25
C LEU A 54 -14.69 -3.04 10.66
N ALA A 55 -14.51 -3.36 11.95
CA ALA A 55 -14.37 -4.75 12.38
C ALA A 55 -15.59 -5.64 12.04
N PRO A 56 -16.85 -5.18 12.18
CA PRO A 56 -18.01 -5.95 11.72
C PRO A 56 -18.02 -6.22 10.21
N GLN A 57 -17.44 -5.32 9.41
CA GLN A 57 -17.34 -5.51 7.96
C GLN A 57 -16.26 -6.53 7.62
N VAL A 58 -15.14 -6.56 8.35
CA VAL A 58 -14.12 -7.63 8.21
C VAL A 58 -14.74 -8.99 8.51
N HIS A 59 -15.50 -9.11 9.61
CA HIS A 59 -16.26 -10.34 9.93
C HIS A 59 -17.27 -10.76 8.87
N ALA A 60 -17.82 -9.80 8.11
CA ALA A 60 -18.77 -10.08 7.04
C ALA A 60 -18.05 -10.48 5.73
N LEU A 61 -16.87 -9.93 5.47
CA LEU A 61 -16.10 -10.19 4.25
C LEU A 61 -15.32 -11.51 4.30
N LEU A 62 -14.82 -11.89 5.47
CA LEU A 62 -13.91 -13.03 5.61
C LEU A 62 -14.58 -14.18 6.37
N PRO A 63 -14.52 -15.44 5.86
CA PRO A 63 -14.86 -16.60 6.66
C PRO A 63 -13.87 -16.80 7.82
N ASP A 64 -14.32 -17.53 8.85
CA ASP A 64 -13.51 -17.91 10.02
C ASP A 64 -12.67 -16.77 10.62
N THR A 65 -13.31 -15.66 10.98
CA THR A 65 -12.66 -14.60 11.75
C THR A 65 -12.84 -14.82 13.25
N ARG A 66 -11.80 -14.58 14.06
CA ARG A 66 -11.86 -14.57 15.53
C ARG A 66 -12.77 -13.46 16.02
N ARG A 67 -13.57 -13.73 17.06
CA ARG A 67 -14.40 -12.71 17.74
C ARG A 67 -13.76 -12.17 19.02
N ALA A 68 -12.43 -12.20 19.09
CA ALA A 68 -11.69 -11.71 20.25
C ALA A 68 -11.69 -10.17 20.28
N PRO A 69 -11.74 -9.54 21.48
CA PRO A 69 -11.59 -8.09 21.59
C PRO A 69 -10.23 -7.63 21.07
N VAL A 70 -10.21 -6.60 20.23
CA VAL A 70 -8.98 -5.98 19.70
C VAL A 70 -8.56 -4.81 20.59
N GLU A 71 -7.26 -4.66 20.83
CA GLU A 71 -6.71 -3.47 21.49
C GLU A 71 -5.98 -2.59 20.46
N VAL A 72 -6.40 -1.34 20.28
CA VAL A 72 -5.75 -0.42 19.32
C VAL A 72 -5.03 0.69 20.07
N TRP A 73 -3.74 0.90 19.79
CA TRP A 73 -2.91 1.95 20.36
C TRP A 73 -2.60 2.99 19.27
N VAL A 74 -3.05 4.22 19.47
CA VAL A 74 -2.78 5.36 18.58
C VAL A 74 -1.64 6.17 19.18
N GLN A 75 -0.55 6.30 18.43
CA GLN A 75 0.70 6.91 18.89
C GLN A 75 1.12 8.03 17.92
N ARG A 76 1.81 9.06 18.43
CA ARG A 76 2.45 10.07 17.58
C ARG A 76 3.71 9.55 16.89
N GLN A 77 4.30 8.51 17.46
CA GLN A 77 5.47 7.81 16.96
C GLN A 77 5.29 6.33 17.28
N LEU A 78 5.39 5.49 16.26
CA LEU A 78 5.22 4.05 16.41
C LEU A 78 6.44 3.45 17.13
N ALA A 79 6.18 2.83 18.27
CA ALA A 79 7.20 2.16 19.06
C ALA A 79 6.58 1.01 19.86
N ILE A 80 7.28 -0.13 19.88
CA ILE A 80 6.96 -1.30 20.71
C ILE A 80 7.78 -1.25 22.00
N TYR A 81 9.07 -0.94 21.87
CA TYR A 81 10.01 -0.77 22.99
C TYR A 81 10.41 0.70 23.10
N SER A 82 10.72 1.15 24.31
CA SER A 82 11.14 2.52 24.62
C SER A 82 12.38 2.99 23.84
N HIS A 83 13.13 2.06 23.25
CA HIS A 83 14.35 2.31 22.48
C HIS A 83 14.28 1.79 21.04
N TRP A 84 13.11 1.30 20.60
CA TRP A 84 12.94 0.80 19.24
C TRP A 84 11.80 1.51 18.53
N GLU A 85 12.19 2.32 17.55
CA GLU A 85 11.28 3.03 16.67
C GLU A 85 11.03 2.20 15.41
N VAL A 86 9.77 2.14 15.01
CA VAL A 86 9.38 1.59 13.71
C VAL A 86 9.60 2.69 12.65
N SER A 87 9.97 2.32 11.43
CA SER A 87 10.10 3.26 10.32
C SER A 87 8.86 4.14 10.20
N ALA A 88 9.04 5.45 10.00
CA ALA A 88 7.95 6.40 9.82
C ALA A 88 7.09 6.11 8.57
N GLU A 89 7.57 5.25 7.67
CA GLU A 89 6.85 4.81 6.48
C GLU A 89 5.78 3.76 6.77
N VAL A 90 5.84 3.11 7.93
CA VAL A 90 4.85 2.12 8.36
C VAL A 90 3.72 2.86 9.10
N PRO A 91 2.49 2.89 8.57
CA PRO A 91 1.40 3.65 9.21
C PRO A 91 0.79 2.92 10.41
N ALA A 92 0.89 1.59 10.44
CA ALA A 92 0.38 0.73 11.50
C ALA A 92 1.04 -0.65 11.44
N PHE A 93 0.90 -1.43 12.51
CA PHE A 93 1.25 -2.86 12.54
C PHE A 93 0.44 -3.58 13.63
N THR A 94 0.31 -4.91 13.50
CA THR A 94 -0.35 -5.76 14.47
C THR A 94 0.65 -6.63 15.23
N ILE A 95 0.50 -6.72 16.55
CA ILE A 95 1.17 -7.73 17.37
C ILE A 95 0.27 -8.97 17.43
N GLU A 96 0.66 -9.97 16.67
CA GLU A 96 -0.02 -11.26 16.60
C GLU A 96 -0.05 -11.97 17.97
N GLY A 97 -1.00 -12.89 18.13
CA GLY A 97 -1.23 -13.63 19.37
C GLY A 97 -1.94 -12.83 20.47
N VAL A 98 -1.69 -11.52 20.58
CA VAL A 98 -2.38 -10.63 21.53
C VAL A 98 -3.49 -9.79 20.89
N GLY A 99 -3.56 -9.73 19.56
CA GLY A 99 -4.59 -8.97 18.83
C GLY A 99 -4.50 -7.46 19.10
N ARG A 100 -3.27 -6.94 19.24
CA ARG A 100 -3.02 -5.52 19.50
C ARG A 100 -2.54 -4.83 18.23
N ILE A 101 -3.22 -3.77 17.83
CA ILE A 101 -2.87 -2.94 16.68
C ILE A 101 -2.20 -1.66 17.17
N HIS A 102 -1.08 -1.29 16.59
CA HIS A 102 -0.41 -0.02 16.81
C HIS A 102 -0.55 0.85 15.57
N MET A 103 -0.92 2.12 15.73
CA MET A 103 -1.21 3.03 14.62
C MET A 103 -0.58 4.40 14.85
N LEU A 104 -0.04 4.98 13.77
CA LEU A 104 0.38 6.37 13.75
C LEU A 104 -0.84 7.30 13.73
N GLU A 105 -0.82 8.38 14.50
CA GLU A 105 -1.83 9.42 14.43
C GLU A 105 -1.82 10.07 13.04
N ALA A 106 -2.95 10.00 12.32
CA ALA A 106 -3.05 10.46 10.93
C ALA A 106 -4.42 11.08 10.62
N SER A 107 -4.65 11.44 9.35
CA SER A 107 -5.97 11.89 8.91
C SER A 107 -7.01 10.77 9.04
N PRO A 108 -8.32 11.09 9.13
CA PRO A 108 -9.36 10.05 9.23
C PRO A 108 -9.32 9.01 8.10
N ARG A 109 -8.91 9.43 6.89
CA ARG A 109 -8.80 8.55 5.72
C ARG A 109 -7.64 7.57 5.86
N GLU A 110 -6.46 8.07 6.26
CA GLU A 110 -5.28 7.24 6.50
C GLU A 110 -5.50 6.26 7.65
N LEU A 111 -6.13 6.72 8.75
CA LEU A 111 -6.51 5.85 9.87
C LEU A 111 -7.50 4.76 9.44
N SER A 112 -8.50 5.08 8.63
CA SER A 112 -9.48 4.10 8.14
C SER A 112 -8.83 3.04 7.25
N ALA A 113 -7.93 3.46 6.36
CA ALA A 113 -7.17 2.55 5.52
C ALA A 113 -6.24 1.65 6.36
N ALA A 114 -5.38 2.24 7.19
CA ALA A 114 -4.45 1.48 8.02
C ALA A 114 -5.18 0.51 8.95
N LEU A 115 -6.23 0.95 9.65
CA LEU A 115 -7.01 0.08 10.54
C LEU A 115 -7.70 -1.05 9.77
N GLY A 116 -8.22 -0.79 8.57
CA GLY A 116 -8.86 -1.81 7.74
C GLY A 116 -7.92 -2.95 7.35
N HIS A 117 -6.66 -2.61 7.04
CA HIS A 117 -5.60 -3.58 6.77
C HIS A 117 -5.25 -4.38 8.04
N GLU A 118 -4.89 -3.70 9.13
CA GLU A 118 -4.47 -4.35 10.38
C GLU A 118 -5.54 -5.22 11.06
N LEU A 119 -6.81 -4.87 10.87
CA LEU A 119 -7.91 -5.69 11.38
C LEU A 119 -7.93 -7.08 10.75
N VAL A 120 -7.40 -7.27 9.54
CA VAL A 120 -7.27 -8.61 8.95
C VAL A 120 -6.31 -9.44 9.80
N HIS A 121 -5.07 -8.99 9.99
CA HIS A 121 -4.08 -9.69 10.83
C HIS A 121 -4.58 -9.96 12.25
N ALA A 122 -5.27 -8.99 12.86
CA ALA A 122 -5.80 -9.14 14.20
C ALA A 122 -6.97 -10.16 14.31
N LEU A 123 -7.72 -10.38 13.23
CA LEU A 123 -8.99 -11.12 13.26
C LEU A 123 -8.99 -12.43 12.46
N LEU A 124 -8.02 -12.73 11.59
CA LEU A 124 -7.99 -14.00 10.84
C LEU A 124 -7.99 -15.21 11.78
N GLY A 125 -8.93 -16.15 11.65
CA GLY A 125 -8.99 -17.38 12.44
C GLY A 125 -7.97 -18.43 12.03
N GLU A 126 -7.94 -19.54 12.77
CA GLU A 126 -6.94 -20.62 12.62
C GLU A 126 -6.99 -21.28 11.24
N SER A 127 -8.15 -21.32 10.58
CA SER A 127 -8.22 -21.93 9.24
C SER A 127 -7.49 -21.14 8.15
N TRP A 128 -7.02 -19.93 8.46
CA TRP A 128 -6.17 -19.13 7.59
C TRP A 128 -4.68 -19.31 7.82
N GLU A 129 -4.27 -19.98 8.90
CA GLU A 129 -2.86 -20.14 9.30
C GLU A 129 -1.93 -20.63 8.16
N PRO A 130 -2.36 -21.53 7.25
CA PRO A 130 -1.51 -21.93 6.12
C PRO A 130 -1.33 -20.85 5.04
N LEU A 131 -1.98 -19.69 5.11
CA LEU A 131 -1.82 -18.66 4.08
C LEU A 131 -0.40 -18.08 4.13
N PRO A 132 0.39 -18.14 3.05
CA PRO A 132 1.74 -17.57 3.05
C PRO A 132 1.68 -16.07 3.35
N ALA A 133 2.66 -15.54 4.08
CA ALA A 133 2.68 -14.15 4.53
C ALA A 133 2.45 -13.13 3.40
N VAL A 134 3.08 -13.32 2.22
CA VAL A 134 2.85 -12.46 1.04
C VAL A 134 1.38 -12.44 0.62
N ALA A 135 0.69 -13.59 0.66
CA ALA A 135 -0.73 -13.68 0.34
C ALA A 135 -1.62 -13.16 1.47
N GLU A 136 -1.22 -13.30 2.74
CA GLU A 136 -1.91 -12.69 3.88
C GLU A 136 -1.93 -11.16 3.78
N GLU A 137 -0.78 -10.56 3.48
CA GLU A 137 -0.63 -9.13 3.23
C GLU A 137 -1.50 -8.68 2.04
N GLY A 138 -1.49 -9.48 0.98
CA GLY A 138 -2.37 -9.27 -0.17
C GLY A 138 -3.86 -9.30 0.18
N LEU A 139 -4.26 -10.15 1.13
CA LEU A 139 -5.62 -10.23 1.64
C LEU A 139 -5.95 -9.01 2.50
N ALA A 140 -5.03 -8.56 3.36
CA ALA A 140 -5.17 -7.36 4.15
C ALA A 140 -5.34 -6.11 3.27
N ASP A 141 -4.51 -5.95 2.22
CA ASP A 141 -4.61 -4.89 1.22
C ASP A 141 -5.92 -4.96 0.41
N TRP A 142 -6.34 -6.16 0.02
CA TRP A 142 -7.61 -6.33 -0.70
C TRP A 142 -8.82 -5.96 0.18
N VAL A 143 -8.84 -6.36 1.45
CA VAL A 143 -9.89 -5.98 2.40
C VAL A 143 -9.86 -4.48 2.68
N GLN A 144 -8.67 -3.89 2.88
CA GLN A 144 -8.50 -2.45 3.01
C GLN A 144 -9.15 -1.69 1.85
N GLU A 145 -8.95 -2.16 0.62
CA GLU A 145 -9.60 -1.61 -0.57
C GLU A 145 -11.13 -1.70 -0.48
N GLN A 146 -11.68 -2.85 -0.09
CA GLN A 146 -13.14 -3.05 0.02
C GLN A 146 -13.79 -2.14 1.08
N LEU A 147 -13.09 -1.93 2.21
CA LEU A 147 -13.59 -1.15 3.33
C LEU A 147 -13.50 0.37 3.11
N ASN A 148 -12.70 0.81 2.13
CA ASN A 148 -12.44 2.21 1.86
C ASN A 148 -12.74 2.57 0.39
N PRO A 149 -14.02 2.49 -0.05
CA PRO A 149 -14.40 2.68 -1.45
C PRO A 149 -14.00 4.03 -2.05
N GLU A 150 -13.91 5.08 -1.23
CA GLU A 150 -13.44 6.40 -1.65
C GLU A 150 -11.92 6.49 -1.87
N LEU A 151 -11.16 5.53 -1.34
CA LEU A 151 -9.71 5.40 -1.51
C LEU A 151 -9.33 4.26 -2.46
N ALA A 152 -10.27 3.37 -2.80
CA ALA A 152 -10.02 2.14 -3.52
C ALA A 152 -9.12 2.33 -4.75
N SER A 153 -9.43 3.29 -5.63
CA SER A 153 -8.58 3.53 -6.82
C SER A 153 -7.17 4.01 -6.50
N SER A 154 -6.97 4.74 -5.40
CA SER A 154 -5.63 5.17 -4.96
C SER A 154 -4.85 4.01 -4.37
N LEU A 155 -5.51 3.19 -3.54
CA LEU A 155 -4.92 1.97 -2.97
C LEU A 155 -4.52 1.01 -4.09
N ARG A 156 -5.45 0.68 -5.00
CA ARG A 156 -5.16 -0.15 -6.17
C ARG A 156 -3.99 0.38 -7.00
N ALA A 157 -3.98 1.68 -7.30
CA ALA A 157 -2.89 2.27 -8.06
C ALA A 157 -1.54 2.12 -7.35
N ASP A 158 -1.50 2.29 -6.03
CA ASP A 158 -0.31 2.12 -5.21
C ASP A 158 0.17 0.66 -5.19
N HIS A 159 -0.70 -0.29 -4.83
CA HIS A 159 -0.33 -1.72 -4.79
C HIS A 159 0.07 -2.25 -6.18
N LEU A 160 -0.60 -1.82 -7.25
CA LEU A 160 -0.22 -2.20 -8.62
C LEU A 160 1.12 -1.60 -9.06
N ALA A 161 1.41 -0.37 -8.64
CA ALA A 161 2.72 0.24 -8.91
C ALA A 161 3.83 -0.49 -8.14
N LYS A 162 3.59 -0.84 -6.87
CA LYS A 162 4.47 -1.69 -6.07
C LYS A 162 4.68 -3.07 -6.72
N ALA A 163 3.62 -3.72 -7.20
CA ALA A 163 3.69 -4.99 -7.91
C ALA A 163 4.55 -4.87 -9.17
N SER A 164 4.41 -3.76 -9.91
CA SER A 164 5.19 -3.53 -11.13
C SER A 164 6.69 -3.39 -10.87
N ALA A 165 7.09 -2.91 -9.70
CA ALA A 165 8.49 -2.77 -9.32
C ALA A 165 9.21 -4.13 -9.16
N ALA A 166 8.46 -5.23 -9.02
CA ALA A 166 9.01 -6.59 -9.14
C ALA A 166 9.42 -6.96 -10.59
N PHE A 167 8.90 -6.25 -11.59
CA PHE A 167 9.03 -6.56 -13.02
C PHE A 167 9.48 -5.34 -13.85
N ASP A 168 10.57 -4.69 -13.41
CA ASP A 168 11.18 -3.50 -14.04
C ASP A 168 10.40 -2.18 -13.89
N GLY A 169 9.32 -2.17 -13.12
CA GLY A 169 8.50 -0.99 -12.86
C GLY A 169 7.39 -0.76 -13.89
N LEU A 170 6.71 0.38 -13.74
CA LEU A 170 5.55 0.73 -14.56
C LEU A 170 5.96 1.62 -15.73
N ALA A 171 5.92 1.07 -16.94
CA ALA A 171 6.20 1.81 -18.17
C ALA A 171 5.03 2.77 -18.50
N LEU A 172 5.30 4.07 -18.40
CA LEU A 172 4.34 5.15 -18.61
C LEU A 172 4.74 6.03 -19.80
N GLY A 173 3.74 6.72 -20.36
CA GLY A 173 3.96 7.67 -21.43
C GLY A 173 3.08 8.91 -21.35
N LEU A 174 3.49 9.92 -22.11
CA LEU A 174 2.64 11.05 -22.46
C LEU A 174 2.31 11.01 -23.93
N TRP A 175 1.03 11.14 -24.28
CA TRP A 175 0.54 11.18 -25.65
C TRP A 175 -0.09 12.54 -25.94
N MET A 176 0.13 13.01 -27.16
CA MET A 176 -0.51 14.21 -27.70
C MET A 176 -1.16 13.91 -29.06
N PRO A 177 -2.23 14.65 -29.44
CA PRO A 177 -2.77 14.59 -30.79
C PRO A 177 -1.71 14.93 -31.84
N ALA A 178 -1.73 14.20 -32.95
CA ALA A 178 -0.90 14.40 -34.12
C ALA A 178 -1.79 14.37 -35.38
N ARG A 179 -1.22 14.72 -36.55
CA ARG A 179 -1.98 14.73 -37.82
C ARG A 179 -2.66 13.38 -38.12
N SER A 180 -2.02 12.29 -37.75
CA SER A 180 -2.50 10.90 -37.99
C SER A 180 -2.79 10.16 -36.68
N GLY A 181 -3.52 10.79 -35.75
CA GLY A 181 -3.98 10.15 -34.50
C GLY A 181 -3.26 10.68 -33.26
N THR A 182 -2.66 9.79 -32.46
CA THR A 182 -1.92 10.17 -31.25
C THR A 182 -0.47 9.77 -31.35
N ARG A 183 0.44 10.65 -30.92
CA ARG A 183 1.88 10.38 -30.84
C ARG A 183 2.33 10.38 -29.39
N GLN A 184 3.17 9.40 -29.01
CA GLN A 184 3.88 9.45 -27.73
C GLN A 184 4.99 10.50 -27.80
N VAL A 185 4.99 11.44 -26.86
CA VAL A 185 5.92 12.58 -26.80
C VAL A 185 6.93 12.45 -25.66
N ALA A 186 6.65 11.60 -24.68
CA ALA A 186 7.57 11.23 -23.61
C ALA A 186 7.30 9.80 -23.13
N ARG A 187 8.34 9.14 -22.61
CA ARG A 187 8.30 7.81 -22.00
C ARG A 187 9.14 7.85 -20.73
N PHE A 188 8.66 7.19 -19.68
CA PHE A 188 9.38 7.07 -18.41
C PHE A 188 8.91 5.82 -17.67
N THR A 189 9.69 5.37 -16.69
CA THR A 189 9.36 4.23 -15.83
C THR A 189 9.12 4.75 -14.42
N PHE A 190 7.97 4.42 -13.84
CA PHE A 190 7.67 4.73 -12.44
C PHE A 190 7.92 3.52 -11.54
N LEU A 191 8.50 3.77 -10.36
CA LEU A 191 9.01 2.72 -9.46
C LEU A 191 9.83 1.67 -10.20
N GLY A 192 10.74 2.15 -11.07
CA GLY A 192 11.76 1.28 -11.64
C GLY A 192 12.59 0.65 -10.54
N ARG A 193 13.15 -0.53 -10.80
CA ARG A 193 14.08 -1.19 -9.88
C ARG A 193 15.21 -0.20 -9.53
N PRO A 194 15.43 0.15 -8.25
CA PRO A 194 16.63 0.89 -7.86
C PRO A 194 17.88 0.21 -8.43
N GLU A 195 18.83 0.98 -8.96
CA GLU A 195 20.04 0.42 -9.61
C GLU A 195 20.77 -0.58 -8.72
N ASP A 196 20.74 -0.35 -7.39
CA ASP A 196 21.40 -1.18 -6.37
C ASP A 196 20.53 -2.29 -5.76
N SER A 197 19.27 -2.44 -6.18
CA SER A 197 18.40 -3.47 -5.61
C SER A 197 18.53 -4.81 -6.33
N GLU A 198 18.64 -5.88 -5.56
CA GLU A 198 18.64 -7.23 -6.11
C GLU A 198 17.30 -7.54 -6.81
N PRO A 199 17.33 -8.28 -7.94
CA PRO A 199 16.11 -8.79 -8.54
C PRO A 199 15.41 -9.71 -7.54
N LEU A 200 14.08 -9.65 -7.50
CA LEU A 200 13.32 -10.64 -6.76
C LEU A 200 13.53 -12.03 -7.39
N PRO A 201 13.50 -13.11 -6.58
CA PRO A 201 13.43 -14.46 -7.11
C PRO A 201 12.13 -14.64 -7.92
N PRO A 202 11.99 -15.76 -8.67
CA PRO A 202 10.74 -16.08 -9.36
C PRO A 202 9.52 -15.97 -8.43
N PRO A 203 8.34 -15.52 -8.91
CA PRO A 203 7.15 -15.32 -8.08
C PRO A 203 6.80 -16.50 -7.16
N SER A 204 6.87 -17.74 -7.65
CA SER A 204 6.66 -18.96 -6.86
C SER A 204 7.56 -19.03 -5.63
N VAL A 205 8.85 -18.70 -5.80
CA VAL A 205 9.84 -18.63 -4.73
C VAL A 205 9.58 -17.42 -3.84
N ALA A 206 9.33 -16.24 -4.40
CA ALA A 206 9.09 -15.01 -3.65
C ALA A 206 7.87 -15.14 -2.70
N ILE A 207 6.82 -15.84 -3.12
CA ILE A 207 5.62 -16.10 -2.32
C ILE A 207 5.92 -17.08 -1.17
N ARG A 208 6.82 -18.05 -1.39
CA ARG A 208 7.17 -19.08 -0.39
C ARG A 208 8.21 -18.59 0.63
N SER A 209 9.25 -17.90 0.18
CA SER A 209 10.45 -17.59 0.96
C SER A 209 10.23 -16.62 2.13
N SER A 210 9.00 -16.13 2.35
CA SER A 210 8.66 -15.33 3.52
C SER A 210 8.43 -16.12 4.81
N GLY A 211 8.29 -17.45 4.74
CA GLY A 211 7.91 -18.29 5.89
C GLY A 211 9.04 -19.02 6.61
N ASP A 212 10.10 -19.43 5.88
CA ASP A 212 10.99 -20.56 6.25
C ASP A 212 12.06 -20.27 7.32
N ASP A 213 12.18 -19.05 7.87
CA ASP A 213 13.05 -18.80 9.02
C ASP A 213 12.38 -19.29 10.31
N GLY A 214 12.62 -20.56 10.61
CA GLY A 214 12.02 -21.30 11.71
C GLY A 214 12.27 -20.70 13.10
N GLY A 215 11.20 -20.70 13.91
CA GLY A 215 11.30 -20.79 15.36
C GLY A 215 11.70 -19.51 16.11
N SER A 216 10.84 -18.50 16.13
CA SER A 216 10.82 -17.57 17.27
C SER A 216 9.40 -17.16 17.63
N PHE A 217 9.07 -17.38 18.90
CA PHE A 217 7.88 -16.92 19.65
C PHE A 217 7.66 -15.38 19.60
N TRP A 218 8.55 -14.69 18.90
CA TRP A 218 8.50 -13.31 18.47
C TRP A 218 9.06 -13.32 17.04
N LYS A 219 8.22 -13.41 16.01
CA LYS A 219 8.58 -12.81 14.73
C LYS A 219 8.08 -11.37 14.84
N PRO A 220 8.85 -10.41 15.43
CA PRO A 220 8.56 -9.04 15.07
C PRO A 220 8.64 -9.01 13.54
N TYR A 221 7.70 -8.32 12.92
CA TYR A 221 7.54 -8.04 11.48
C TYR A 221 8.81 -7.61 10.69
N GLN A 222 9.98 -7.66 11.31
CA GLN A 222 11.28 -7.37 10.77
C GLN A 222 11.77 -8.54 9.92
N VAL A 223 11.72 -8.36 8.61
CA VAL A 223 12.86 -8.45 7.67
C VAL A 223 12.45 -9.05 6.31
N SER A 224 11.44 -9.91 6.20
CA SER A 224 11.14 -10.55 4.90
C SER A 224 10.11 -9.81 4.03
N VAL A 225 9.02 -9.26 4.61
CA VAL A 225 8.02 -8.50 3.81
C VAL A 225 8.26 -6.99 3.89
N SER A 226 9.41 -6.47 4.33
CA SER A 226 9.65 -5.01 4.26
C SER A 226 9.79 -4.50 2.83
N ASP A 227 9.91 -5.39 1.85
CA ASP A 227 10.00 -5.04 0.45
C ASP A 227 8.62 -4.67 -0.11
N PRO A 228 8.38 -3.39 -0.49
CA PRO A 228 7.10 -2.96 -1.07
C PRO A 228 6.67 -3.79 -2.28
N ARG A 229 7.63 -4.38 -3.02
CA ARG A 229 7.37 -5.24 -4.17
C ARG A 229 6.55 -6.47 -3.79
N LEU A 230 6.84 -7.08 -2.63
CA LEU A 230 6.15 -8.27 -2.15
C LEU A 230 4.69 -7.98 -1.78
N TYR A 231 4.40 -6.85 -1.12
CA TYR A 231 3.02 -6.41 -0.86
C TYR A 231 2.23 -6.27 -2.17
N GLY A 232 2.83 -5.62 -3.17
CA GLY A 232 2.19 -5.46 -4.48
C GLY A 232 1.90 -6.80 -5.16
N LEU A 233 2.84 -7.74 -5.12
CA LEU A 233 2.64 -9.10 -5.65
C LEU A 233 1.50 -9.82 -4.92
N GLY A 234 1.51 -9.78 -3.58
CA GLY A 234 0.47 -10.33 -2.72
C GLY A 234 -0.91 -9.79 -3.06
N TYR A 235 -1.03 -8.46 -3.13
CA TYR A 235 -2.27 -7.80 -3.50
C TYR A 235 -2.80 -8.28 -4.86
N LEU A 236 -1.95 -8.27 -5.90
CA LEU A 236 -2.39 -8.68 -7.24
C LEU A 236 -2.80 -10.15 -7.28
N LEU A 237 -2.04 -11.01 -6.61
CA LEU A 237 -2.32 -12.44 -6.48
C LEU A 237 -3.71 -12.67 -5.86
N VAL A 238 -3.94 -12.10 -4.67
CA VAL A 238 -5.21 -12.25 -3.94
C VAL A 238 -6.37 -11.64 -4.70
N ALA A 239 -6.22 -10.41 -5.21
CA ALA A 239 -7.28 -9.75 -5.96
C ALA A 239 -7.75 -10.59 -7.16
N ARG A 240 -6.82 -11.25 -7.86
CA ARG A 240 -7.17 -12.14 -8.99
C ARG A 240 -7.84 -13.44 -8.54
N ILE A 241 -7.38 -14.06 -7.47
CA ILE A 241 -8.03 -15.27 -6.92
C ILE A 241 -9.47 -14.92 -6.50
N VAL A 242 -9.64 -13.81 -5.77
CA VAL A 242 -10.95 -13.38 -5.28
C VAL A 242 -11.90 -13.01 -6.43
N GLU A 243 -11.42 -12.37 -7.50
CA GLU A 243 -12.25 -12.09 -8.67
C GLU A 243 -12.74 -13.34 -9.39
N ARG A 244 -11.92 -14.39 -9.43
CA ARG A 244 -12.22 -15.64 -10.16
C ARG A 244 -13.01 -16.63 -9.33
N HIS A 245 -12.74 -16.69 -8.03
CA HIS A 245 -13.19 -17.76 -7.14
C HIS A 245 -13.81 -17.26 -5.83
N GLY A 246 -13.87 -15.93 -5.62
CA GLY A 246 -14.29 -15.32 -4.36
C GLY A 246 -13.29 -15.53 -3.23
N VAL A 247 -13.53 -14.86 -2.10
CA VAL A 247 -12.75 -15.06 -0.86
C VAL A 247 -12.83 -16.52 -0.40
N ALA A 248 -13.98 -17.18 -0.60
CA ALA A 248 -14.17 -18.60 -0.30
C ALA A 248 -13.22 -19.51 -1.11
N GLY A 249 -12.85 -19.12 -2.33
CA GLY A 249 -11.87 -19.85 -3.14
C GLY A 249 -10.49 -19.84 -2.53
N LEU A 250 -10.02 -18.65 -2.10
CA LEU A 250 -8.75 -18.51 -1.38
C LEU A 250 -8.77 -19.29 -0.06
N HIS A 251 -9.84 -19.15 0.73
CA HIS A 251 -10.01 -19.87 2.00
C HIS A 251 -10.00 -21.40 1.82
N SER A 252 -10.61 -21.90 0.75
CA SER A 252 -10.61 -23.32 0.42
C SER A 252 -9.22 -23.87 0.14
N LEU A 253 -8.27 -23.05 -0.33
CA LEU A 253 -6.87 -23.45 -0.47
C LEU A 253 -6.22 -23.66 0.90
N CYS A 254 -6.47 -22.79 1.88
CA CYS A 254 -5.97 -22.95 3.25
C CYS A 254 -6.54 -24.23 3.88
N LEU A 255 -7.85 -24.45 3.79
CA LEU A 255 -8.49 -25.68 4.27
C LEU A 255 -7.97 -26.94 3.58
N ARG A 256 -7.61 -26.85 2.29
CA ARG A 256 -6.99 -27.94 1.56
C ARG A 256 -5.56 -28.20 2.07
N ALA A 257 -4.74 -27.16 2.23
CA ALA A 257 -3.38 -27.25 2.74
C ALA A 257 -3.35 -27.92 4.12
N THR A 258 -4.20 -27.50 5.06
CA THR A 258 -4.31 -28.14 6.38
C THR A 258 -4.68 -29.62 6.27
N ARG A 259 -5.68 -29.98 5.45
CA ARG A 259 -6.11 -31.38 5.27
C ARG A 259 -5.03 -32.26 4.64
N GLU A 260 -4.22 -31.70 3.75
CA GLU A 260 -3.12 -32.39 3.09
C GLU A 260 -1.80 -32.33 3.90
N GLY A 261 -1.83 -31.72 5.10
CA GLY A 261 -0.69 -31.68 6.01
C GLY A 261 0.41 -30.70 5.60
N HIS A 262 0.09 -29.71 4.77
CA HIS A 262 1.01 -28.62 4.44
C HIS A 262 0.99 -27.56 5.54
N SER A 263 2.17 -27.04 5.90
CA SER A 263 2.31 -25.89 6.80
C SER A 263 1.87 -24.58 6.17
N GLU A 264 1.98 -24.48 4.84
CA GLU A 264 1.55 -23.33 4.05
C GLU A 264 0.87 -23.79 2.76
N VAL A 265 0.02 -22.96 2.16
CA VAL A 265 -0.56 -23.19 0.83
C VAL A 265 0.58 -23.17 -0.20
N PRO A 266 0.78 -24.25 -0.99
CA PRO A 266 1.76 -24.25 -2.06
C PRO A 266 1.58 -23.07 -3.04
N SER A 267 2.68 -22.37 -3.35
CA SER A 267 2.66 -21.16 -4.20
C SER A 267 2.05 -21.42 -5.58
N GLU A 268 2.23 -22.62 -6.09
CA GLU A 268 1.79 -23.12 -7.37
C GLU A 268 0.27 -23.20 -7.41
N TRP A 269 -0.38 -23.56 -6.30
CA TRP A 269 -1.84 -23.56 -6.19
C TRP A 269 -2.39 -22.13 -6.23
N LEU A 270 -1.73 -21.19 -5.53
CA LEU A 270 -2.12 -19.78 -5.54
C LEU A 270 -1.98 -19.17 -6.94
N LEU A 271 -0.83 -19.40 -7.59
CA LEU A 271 -0.57 -18.93 -8.95
C LEU A 271 -1.58 -19.51 -9.94
N GLU A 272 -1.88 -20.81 -9.86
CA GLU A 272 -2.89 -21.47 -10.68
C GLU A 272 -4.27 -20.82 -10.51
N GLN A 273 -4.75 -20.64 -9.27
CA GLN A 273 -6.05 -20.01 -9.01
C GLN A 273 -6.08 -18.54 -9.46
N ALA A 274 -4.96 -17.83 -9.39
CA ALA A 274 -4.83 -16.47 -9.93
C ALA A 274 -4.77 -16.43 -11.46
N GLY A 275 -4.55 -17.57 -12.13
CA GLY A 275 -4.21 -17.62 -13.55
C GLY A 275 -2.92 -16.86 -13.86
N LEU A 276 -1.91 -17.06 -13.03
CA LEU A 276 -0.55 -16.52 -13.11
C LEU A 276 0.46 -17.68 -13.09
N ASN A 277 1.72 -17.38 -13.37
CA ASN A 277 2.85 -18.31 -13.32
C ASN A 277 4.15 -17.50 -13.08
N ASP A 278 5.32 -18.10 -13.22
CA ASP A 278 6.60 -17.41 -13.03
C ASP A 278 7.01 -16.49 -14.20
N ASP A 279 6.22 -16.38 -15.26
CA ASP A 279 6.52 -15.49 -16.38
C ASP A 279 6.21 -14.02 -16.04
N ALA A 280 7.27 -13.21 -15.93
CA ALA A 280 7.18 -11.76 -15.73
C ALA A 280 6.29 -11.05 -16.78
N SER A 281 6.18 -11.58 -18.00
CA SER A 281 5.30 -11.02 -19.03
C SER A 281 3.81 -11.16 -18.66
N ALA A 282 3.43 -12.31 -18.09
CA ALA A 282 2.06 -12.57 -17.62
C ALA A 282 1.69 -11.64 -16.46
N TRP A 283 2.61 -11.42 -15.52
CA TRP A 283 2.41 -10.46 -14.42
C TRP A 283 2.26 -9.02 -14.90
N ARG A 284 3.14 -8.55 -15.79
CA ARG A 284 3.03 -7.20 -16.37
C ARG A 284 1.71 -7.01 -17.11
N ALA A 285 1.27 -8.01 -17.87
CA ALA A 285 -0.02 -7.98 -18.54
C ALA A 285 -1.19 -7.91 -17.54
N ALA A 286 -1.13 -8.70 -16.46
CA ALA A 286 -2.15 -8.69 -15.40
C ALA A 286 -2.21 -7.34 -14.66
N ILE A 287 -1.07 -6.72 -14.37
CA ILE A 287 -0.99 -5.38 -13.77
C ILE A 287 -1.62 -4.35 -14.72
N ALA A 288 -1.21 -4.33 -15.98
CA ALA A 288 -1.69 -3.38 -16.97
C ALA A 288 -3.21 -3.49 -17.18
N ALA A 289 -3.75 -4.71 -17.20
CA ALA A 289 -5.19 -4.96 -17.35
C ALA A 289 -6.04 -4.41 -16.18
N ARG A 290 -5.46 -4.27 -14.98
CA ARG A 290 -6.15 -3.70 -13.80
C ARG A 290 -6.08 -2.18 -13.71
N PHE A 291 -5.18 -1.55 -14.46
CA PHE A 291 -5.10 -0.08 -14.49
C PHE A 291 -6.23 0.52 -15.33
N GLY A 292 -7.33 0.85 -14.65
CA GLY A 292 -8.40 1.66 -15.20
C GLY A 292 -8.06 3.14 -15.26
N SER A 293 -9.00 3.94 -15.80
CA SER A 293 -8.84 5.40 -15.83
C SER A 293 -8.79 6.02 -14.44
N THR A 294 -9.45 5.41 -13.45
CA THR A 294 -9.50 5.90 -12.08
C THR A 294 -8.17 5.68 -11.36
N GLU A 295 -7.55 4.52 -11.56
CA GLU A 295 -6.23 4.17 -11.01
C GLU A 295 -5.15 5.02 -11.67
N LEU A 296 -5.21 5.21 -12.99
CA LEU A 296 -4.30 6.12 -13.70
C LEU A 296 -4.45 7.58 -13.25
N MET A 297 -5.65 8.04 -12.90
CA MET A 297 -5.84 9.37 -12.32
C MET A 297 -5.26 9.47 -10.91
N ALA A 298 -5.45 8.44 -10.08
CA ALA A 298 -4.90 8.40 -8.73
C ALA A 298 -3.37 8.37 -8.75
N LEU A 299 -2.78 7.53 -9.61
CA LEU A 299 -1.35 7.51 -9.87
C LEU A 299 -0.87 8.86 -10.43
N GLY A 300 -1.59 9.43 -11.40
CA GLY A 300 -1.26 10.74 -11.95
C GLY A 300 -1.15 11.83 -10.88
N ARG A 301 -1.97 11.75 -9.81
CA ARG A 301 -1.91 12.67 -8.67
C ARG A 301 -0.60 12.56 -7.89
N THR A 302 -0.11 11.35 -7.65
CA THR A 302 1.18 11.14 -6.96
C THR A 302 2.35 11.61 -7.83
N LEU A 303 2.19 11.51 -9.15
CA LEU A 303 3.20 11.90 -10.14
C LEU A 303 3.21 13.39 -10.50
N VAL A 304 2.31 14.23 -9.96
CA VAL A 304 2.20 15.65 -10.38
C VAL A 304 3.55 16.39 -10.35
N PRO A 305 4.39 16.33 -9.29
CA PRO A 305 5.67 17.02 -9.28
C PRO A 305 6.56 16.63 -10.47
N PHE A 306 6.73 15.32 -10.68
CA PHE A 306 7.52 14.78 -11.80
C PHE A 306 6.93 15.13 -13.17
N LEU A 307 5.61 15.00 -13.35
CA LEU A 307 4.94 15.31 -14.61
C LEU A 307 5.05 16.79 -14.96
N VAL A 308 5.05 17.68 -13.97
CA VAL A 308 5.24 19.11 -14.18
C VAL A 308 6.65 19.39 -14.70
N GLU A 309 7.68 18.83 -14.07
CA GLU A 309 9.08 18.93 -14.52
C GLU A 309 9.26 18.38 -15.94
N LEU A 310 8.74 17.16 -16.19
CA LEU A 310 8.77 16.55 -17.51
C LEU A 310 8.10 17.44 -18.57
N VAL A 311 6.95 18.04 -18.27
CA VAL A 311 6.26 18.95 -19.19
C VAL A 311 7.06 20.24 -19.40
N THR A 312 7.60 20.85 -18.35
CA THR A 312 8.29 22.14 -18.46
C THR A 312 9.67 22.04 -19.08
N ASP A 313 10.36 20.92 -18.90
CA ASP A 313 11.76 20.81 -19.28
C ASP A 313 11.87 20.15 -20.66
N GLU A 314 11.06 19.12 -20.92
CA GLU A 314 11.13 18.37 -22.18
C GLU A 314 10.12 18.84 -23.23
N LEU A 315 8.87 19.12 -22.84
CA LEU A 315 7.79 19.37 -23.80
C LEU A 315 7.62 20.84 -24.13
N ARG A 316 7.79 21.74 -23.15
CA ARG A 316 7.65 23.19 -23.33
C ARG A 316 8.52 23.75 -24.47
N PRO A 317 9.81 23.37 -24.63
CA PRO A 317 10.62 23.86 -25.75
C PRO A 317 10.12 23.43 -27.13
N ARG A 318 9.29 22.38 -27.19
CA ARG A 318 8.82 21.74 -28.43
C ARG A 318 7.42 22.16 -28.83
N VAL A 319 6.71 22.92 -27.99
CA VAL A 319 5.33 23.33 -28.21
C VAL A 319 5.19 24.86 -28.19
N ASN A 320 4.36 25.38 -29.08
CA ASN A 320 4.03 26.80 -29.10
C ASN A 320 2.83 27.07 -28.16
N ALA A 321 3.07 26.99 -26.85
CA ALA A 321 2.11 27.37 -25.81
C ALA A 321 2.66 28.55 -24.99
N ARG A 322 1.83 29.50 -24.60
CA ARG A 322 2.25 30.68 -23.81
C ARG A 322 2.14 30.48 -22.31
N SER A 323 1.49 29.39 -21.88
CA SER A 323 1.23 29.04 -20.49
C SER A 323 0.96 27.54 -20.35
N GLY A 324 1.07 27.03 -19.13
CA GLY A 324 0.63 25.66 -18.80
C GLY A 324 -0.85 25.40 -19.09
N ASP A 325 -1.73 26.39 -18.88
CA ASP A 325 -3.16 26.29 -19.22
C ASP A 325 -3.39 26.12 -20.72
N GLU A 326 -2.74 26.97 -21.51
CA GLU A 326 -2.81 26.87 -22.97
C GLU A 326 -2.24 25.54 -23.44
N PHE A 327 -1.16 25.04 -22.82
CA PHE A 327 -0.62 23.73 -23.12
C PHE A 327 -1.66 22.62 -22.91
N LEU A 328 -2.28 22.55 -21.72
CA LEU A 328 -3.30 21.56 -21.39
C LEU A 328 -4.51 21.64 -22.33
N TRP A 329 -4.98 22.86 -22.63
CA TRP A 329 -6.15 23.07 -23.49
C TRP A 329 -5.87 22.80 -24.97
N ARG A 330 -4.74 23.26 -25.51
CA ARG A 330 -4.46 23.19 -26.95
C ARG A 330 -3.91 21.82 -27.37
N TYR A 331 -3.08 21.22 -26.53
CA TYR A 331 -2.36 19.99 -26.88
C TYR A 331 -2.97 18.74 -26.26
N HIS A 332 -3.99 18.88 -25.40
CA HIS A 332 -4.72 17.77 -24.77
C HIS A 332 -3.83 16.58 -24.34
N PRO A 333 -2.72 16.83 -23.61
CA PRO A 333 -1.78 15.77 -23.28
C PRO A 333 -2.46 14.72 -22.40
N ARG A 334 -2.16 13.45 -22.65
CA ARG A 334 -2.73 12.30 -21.93
C ARG A 334 -1.64 11.44 -21.32
N LEU A 335 -1.81 11.04 -20.06
CA LEU A 335 -1.01 10.04 -19.35
C LEU A 335 -1.62 8.65 -19.57
N GLY A 336 -0.79 7.62 -19.67
CA GLY A 336 -1.25 6.23 -19.77
C GLY A 336 -0.09 5.25 -19.64
N LEU A 337 -0.45 3.97 -19.55
CA LEU A 337 0.53 2.88 -19.62
C LEU A 337 0.97 2.63 -21.05
N GLU A 338 2.24 2.27 -21.22
CA GLU A 338 2.72 1.80 -22.51
C GLU A 338 2.04 0.49 -22.92
N GLY A 339 1.67 0.37 -24.19
CA GLY A 339 0.95 -0.79 -24.71
C GLY A 339 -0.54 -0.88 -24.33
N ALA A 340 -1.02 -0.06 -23.39
CA ALA A 340 -2.43 -0.01 -23.03
C ALA A 340 -3.22 1.05 -23.83
N GLU A 341 -4.50 0.78 -24.04
CA GLU A 341 -5.43 1.74 -24.65
C GLU A 341 -5.89 2.83 -23.66
N THR A 342 -5.96 2.49 -22.37
CA THR A 342 -6.43 3.39 -21.32
C THR A 342 -5.48 4.58 -21.14
N ARG A 343 -6.02 5.78 -21.31
CA ARG A 343 -5.29 7.05 -21.13
C ARG A 343 -6.17 8.09 -20.46
N VAL A 344 -5.58 8.90 -19.57
CA VAL A 344 -6.25 9.97 -18.83
C VAL A 344 -5.71 11.32 -19.24
N SER A 345 -6.58 12.32 -19.39
CA SER A 345 -6.16 13.69 -19.69
C SER A 345 -5.39 14.28 -18.52
N LEU A 346 -4.21 14.87 -18.75
CA LEU A 346 -3.46 15.58 -17.71
C LEU A 346 -4.26 16.74 -17.12
N ALA A 347 -5.17 17.34 -17.89
CA ALA A 347 -6.05 18.40 -17.39
C ALA A 347 -7.06 17.89 -16.33
N ARG A 348 -7.30 16.57 -16.28
CA ARG A 348 -8.18 15.92 -15.29
C ARG A 348 -7.43 15.36 -14.09
N VAL A 349 -6.10 15.33 -14.13
CA VAL A 349 -5.27 14.90 -12.99
C VAL A 349 -5.38 15.97 -11.89
N PRO A 350 -5.78 15.61 -10.66
CA PRO A 350 -5.89 16.56 -9.55
C PRO A 350 -4.61 17.38 -9.37
N ASP A 351 -4.76 18.68 -9.11
CA ASP A 351 -3.67 19.65 -8.89
C ASP A 351 -2.71 19.93 -10.07
N MET A 352 -2.77 19.14 -11.16
CA MET A 352 -1.88 19.30 -12.31
C MET A 352 -1.95 20.71 -12.94
N GLN A 353 -3.16 21.21 -13.19
CA GLN A 353 -3.36 22.56 -13.74
C GLN A 353 -2.79 23.65 -12.82
N ARG A 354 -3.05 23.52 -11.50
CA ARG A 354 -2.56 24.47 -10.49
C ARG A 354 -1.02 24.47 -10.45
N ALA A 355 -0.42 23.29 -10.49
CA ALA A 355 1.03 23.12 -10.47
C ALA A 355 1.69 23.69 -11.73
N LEU A 356 1.15 23.40 -12.92
CA LEU A 356 1.63 23.97 -14.19
C LEU A 356 1.50 25.49 -14.24
N ARG A 357 0.40 26.08 -13.74
CA ARG A 357 0.23 27.54 -13.67
C ARG A 357 1.31 28.22 -12.85
N ARG A 358 1.79 27.56 -11.79
CA ARG A 358 2.83 28.09 -10.89
C ARG A 358 4.18 28.17 -11.58
N VAL A 359 4.57 27.14 -12.33
CA VAL A 359 5.91 27.05 -12.95
C VAL A 359 5.95 27.58 -14.39
N TRP A 360 4.80 27.61 -15.08
CA TRP A 360 4.66 28.12 -16.44
C TRP A 360 3.48 29.11 -16.52
N PRO A 361 3.62 30.28 -15.85
CA PRO A 361 2.59 31.30 -15.85
C PRO A 361 2.41 31.90 -17.25
N ARG A 362 1.24 32.49 -17.49
CA ARG A 362 0.96 33.20 -18.75
C ARG A 362 1.95 34.34 -18.93
N GLN A 363 2.79 34.23 -19.95
CA GLN A 363 3.63 35.35 -20.36
C GLN A 363 2.70 36.48 -20.78
N ARG A 364 2.71 37.59 -20.04
CA ARG A 364 2.10 38.82 -20.51
C ARG A 364 2.86 39.18 -21.78
N VAL A 365 2.18 39.07 -22.93
CA VAL A 365 2.69 39.69 -24.16
C VAL A 365 2.93 41.14 -23.75
N ARG A 366 4.20 41.56 -23.69
CA ARG A 366 4.54 42.98 -23.55
C ARG A 366 4.11 43.64 -24.86
N GLY A 367 2.81 43.82 -25.02
CA GLY A 367 2.20 44.49 -26.13
C GLY A 367 2.43 45.98 -25.98
N ALA A 368 3.11 46.56 -26.97
CA ALA A 368 2.92 47.93 -27.43
C ALA A 368 3.43 49.10 -26.55
N ALA A 369 4.61 49.00 -25.95
CA ALA A 369 5.40 50.20 -25.65
C ALA A 369 6.23 50.71 -26.86
N VAL A 370 6.19 50.02 -28.01
CA VAL A 370 6.98 50.37 -29.21
C VAL A 370 6.15 51.08 -30.29
N LEU A 371 4.86 51.35 -30.05
CA LEU A 371 4.00 52.11 -30.99
C LEU A 371 3.57 53.49 -30.47
N ALA A 372 4.10 53.96 -29.34
CA ALA A 372 3.89 55.33 -28.84
C ALA A 372 5.12 56.25 -28.98
N ALA A 373 6.14 55.81 -29.73
CA ALA A 373 7.36 56.58 -30.01
C ALA A 373 7.68 56.67 -31.52
N ARG A 374 6.65 56.61 -32.37
CA ARG A 374 6.74 56.94 -33.80
C ARG A 374 5.70 57.95 -34.18
#